data_AF-A0A1Q5LAW0-F1
#
_entry.id   AF-A0A1Q5LAW0-F1
#
_cell.length_a   1.000
_cell.length_b   1.000
_cell.length_c   1.000
_cell.angle_alpha   90.00
_cell.angle_beta   90.00
_cell.angle_gamma   90.00
#
_symmetry.space_group_name_H-M   'P 1'
#
loop_
_entity.id
_entity.type
_entity.pdbx_description
1 polymer ?
#
loop_
_entity_poly.entity_id
_entity_poly.type
_entity_poly.pdbx_seq_one_letter_code
_entity_poly.pdbx_strand_id
1 'polypeptide(L)'
;MSPISGGHWAGIEALLVDFDGVIIDSEYAHYQAWRDAFRAHGLWLSTDAWADHWALRDHSGKPPITAVLEKRLGAPLEDAVGLIREVRQHYRALVASLPARRGIEGWLREAAAHRVRCAVVTDGRADHVHAVLDRLQLTHLVETVIGRDRSRARKPAPDTYRAALTHLGVPAERAVAVEDSPHGIAASRAADVRCLAAPHKITNHLLQPGPGTVVIDPCAVSLDRALALLARPQRTPGAPRRGGEDVLRRIRASLTGLALGDAVGKVIDKRAAAQLDPETHSLVDAFADGGRPPELFRGRITDDTVLTLAFARTITATGTVSRAALEDELRALNPNGGRQIYKLKAAAGPLHVAEDGDTNGCVPRSATLGYLYGPGEVGDLGYDVLKTVTLTHAHPDAVMAALVFAIAVSHAVAGDSPCDALHTIRTALSHLVRLAGGGQAVAEAVVEHSTRGKETTSASALADHLEQAVGMGVKARSSAVAGIVLGLSGLPPQDVLPSLFRRQGPGDLDSVAAVYGALAGAFRPEIIPAAWGAVIEQYNGISFTGMAHGIHQVRTGAASR
;
A
#
# COMPACT_ATOMS: atom_id res chain seq x y z
N MET A 1 -35.69 -9.47 32.83
CA MET A 1 -34.53 -10.13 32.17
C MET A 1 -34.83 -10.17 30.69
N SER A 2 -34.15 -9.32 29.91
CA SER A 2 -34.25 -9.36 28.44
C SER A 2 -32.92 -9.89 27.89
N PRO A 3 -32.92 -10.71 26.83
CA PRO A 3 -31.71 -11.27 26.27
C PRO A 3 -30.84 -10.15 25.68
N ILE A 4 -29.53 -10.28 25.85
CA ILE A 4 -28.53 -9.50 25.12
C ILE A 4 -28.84 -9.65 23.63
N SER A 5 -29.04 -8.54 22.93
CA SER A 5 -29.25 -8.51 21.48
C SER A 5 -28.12 -9.28 20.81
N GLY A 6 -28.47 -10.41 20.16
CA GLY A 6 -27.51 -11.26 19.47
C GLY A 6 -26.74 -10.48 18.41
N GLY A 7 -25.44 -10.32 18.63
CA GLY A 7 -24.49 -9.64 17.76
C GLY A 7 -23.06 -10.13 18.05
N HIS A 8 -22.06 -9.57 17.37
CA HIS A 8 -20.65 -9.99 17.40
C HIS A 8 -19.97 -9.90 18.78
N TRP A 9 -20.68 -9.36 19.78
CA TRP A 9 -20.33 -9.34 21.20
C TRP A 9 -20.57 -10.65 21.93
N ALA A 10 -21.33 -11.59 21.35
CA ALA A 10 -21.67 -12.85 21.99
C ALA A 10 -20.41 -13.64 22.37
N GLY A 11 -20.16 -13.77 23.68
CA GLY A 11 -19.01 -14.49 24.23
C GLY A 11 -17.75 -13.65 24.45
N ILE A 12 -17.76 -12.34 24.17
CA ILE A 12 -16.67 -11.43 24.57
C ILE A 12 -17.00 -10.80 25.93
N GLU A 13 -16.10 -10.94 26.89
CA GLU A 13 -16.26 -10.45 28.27
C GLU A 13 -15.19 -9.41 28.64
N ALA A 14 -14.03 -9.41 27.96
CA ALA A 14 -12.95 -8.49 28.25
C ALA A 14 -12.30 -7.87 27.00
N LEU A 15 -11.93 -6.59 27.12
CA LEU A 15 -11.07 -5.86 26.20
C LEU A 15 -9.75 -5.54 26.91
N LEU A 16 -8.62 -6.00 26.37
CA LEU A 16 -7.28 -5.84 26.94
C LEU A 16 -6.49 -4.86 26.07
N VAL A 17 -6.45 -3.59 26.48
CA VAL A 17 -5.99 -2.48 25.63
C VAL A 17 -4.56 -2.12 26.01
N ASP A 18 -3.62 -2.11 25.06
CA ASP A 18 -2.31 -1.54 25.34
C ASP A 18 -2.41 -0.03 25.63
N PHE A 19 -1.39 0.55 26.24
CA PHE A 19 -1.37 1.96 26.57
C PHE A 19 -0.62 2.80 25.54
N ASP A 20 0.63 2.44 25.26
CA ASP A 20 1.53 3.26 24.47
C ASP A 20 1.19 3.08 22.98
N GLY A 21 0.98 4.16 22.24
CA GLY A 21 0.54 4.10 20.85
C GLY A 21 -0.91 3.65 20.64
N VAL A 22 -1.60 3.05 21.63
CA VAL A 22 -3.04 2.71 21.58
C VAL A 22 -3.91 3.76 22.27
N ILE A 23 -3.84 3.94 23.60
CA ILE A 23 -4.70 4.92 24.31
C ILE A 23 -4.27 6.36 23.96
N ILE A 24 -2.97 6.59 23.85
CA ILE A 24 -2.35 7.84 23.41
C ILE A 24 -1.28 7.52 22.36
N ASP A 25 -1.05 8.44 21.40
CA ASP A 25 0.02 8.27 20.40
C ASP A 25 1.39 8.68 20.98
N SER A 26 1.78 8.07 22.10
CA SER A 26 3.04 8.33 22.80
C SER A 26 4.25 7.95 21.95
N GLU A 27 4.14 6.92 21.11
CA GLU A 27 5.22 6.49 20.23
C GLU A 27 5.52 7.53 19.13
N TYR A 28 4.51 8.21 18.55
CA TYR A 28 4.77 9.33 17.64
C TYR A 28 5.33 10.55 18.37
N ALA A 29 4.90 10.83 19.60
CA ALA A 29 5.50 11.90 20.41
C ALA A 29 6.98 11.62 20.73
N HIS A 30 7.34 10.36 20.96
CA HIS A 30 8.73 9.98 21.17
C HIS A 30 9.57 10.18 19.91
N TYR A 31 9.03 9.78 18.75
CA TYR A 31 9.63 10.11 17.46
C TYR A 31 9.81 11.61 17.27
N GLN A 32 8.80 12.44 17.58
CA GLN A 32 8.91 13.90 17.43
C GLN A 32 10.06 14.48 18.28
N ALA A 33 10.20 14.01 19.51
CA ALA A 33 11.28 14.46 20.39
C ALA A 33 12.67 14.13 19.83
N TRP A 34 12.85 12.90 19.30
CA TRP A 34 14.11 12.52 18.67
C TRP A 34 14.32 13.18 17.31
N ARG A 35 13.27 13.35 16.51
CA ARG A 35 13.32 14.07 15.24
C ARG A 35 13.81 15.50 15.47
N ASP A 36 13.31 16.16 16.49
CA ASP A 36 13.68 17.55 16.79
C ASP A 36 15.13 17.63 17.33
N ALA A 37 15.58 16.64 18.10
CA ALA A 37 16.99 16.48 18.45
C ALA A 37 17.90 16.28 17.21
N PHE A 38 17.55 15.35 16.30
CA PHE A 38 18.31 15.14 15.06
C PHE A 38 18.35 16.42 14.23
N ARG A 39 17.22 17.13 14.14
CA ARG A 39 17.09 18.39 13.42
C ARG A 39 17.96 19.49 14.01
N ALA A 40 18.11 19.56 15.33
CA ALA A 40 19.02 20.50 15.99
C ALA A 40 20.48 20.31 15.58
N HIS A 41 20.85 19.09 15.14
CA HIS A 41 22.15 18.77 14.57
C HIS A 41 22.17 18.76 13.04
N GLY A 42 21.17 19.35 12.37
CA GLY A 42 21.09 19.44 10.91
C GLY A 42 20.77 18.12 10.19
N LEU A 43 20.33 17.10 10.92
CA LEU A 43 20.03 15.78 10.39
C LEU A 43 18.52 15.51 10.32
N TRP A 44 18.12 14.71 9.34
CA TRP A 44 16.76 14.22 9.21
C TRP A 44 16.60 12.82 9.79
N LEU A 45 15.55 12.61 10.58
CA LEU A 45 15.12 11.30 11.07
C LEU A 45 13.74 11.01 10.50
N SER A 46 13.62 10.00 9.62
CA SER A 46 12.33 9.56 9.08
C SER A 46 11.59 8.65 10.07
N THR A 47 10.28 8.53 9.90
CA THR A 47 9.44 7.59 10.67
C THR A 47 9.85 6.14 10.47
N ASP A 48 10.32 5.76 9.28
CA ASP A 48 10.73 4.39 8.97
C ASP A 48 12.06 4.06 9.63
N ALA A 49 13.03 4.98 9.55
CA ALA A 49 14.30 4.82 10.27
C ALA A 49 14.09 4.75 11.78
N TRP A 50 13.09 5.47 12.29
CA TRP A 50 12.67 5.36 13.68
C TRP A 50 12.00 4.01 13.96
N ALA A 51 11.05 3.57 13.14
CA ALA A 51 10.33 2.32 13.30
C ALA A 51 11.27 1.09 13.24
N ASP A 52 12.17 1.04 12.26
CA ASP A 52 13.20 0.01 12.12
C ASP A 52 14.13 -0.06 13.33
N HIS A 53 14.36 1.07 13.99
CA HIS A 53 15.19 1.17 15.18
C HIS A 53 14.42 0.86 16.47
N TRP A 54 13.15 1.27 16.56
CA TRP A 54 12.43 1.44 17.83
C TRP A 54 11.22 0.52 18.02
N ALA A 55 10.52 0.09 16.96
CA ALA A 55 9.35 -0.78 17.07
C ALA A 55 9.66 -2.22 17.51
N LEU A 56 10.96 -2.53 17.65
CA LEU A 56 11.46 -3.73 18.28
C LEU A 56 12.04 -3.36 19.65
N ARG A 57 11.18 -3.22 20.68
CA ARG A 57 11.56 -2.85 22.04
C ARG A 57 12.46 -3.87 22.77
N ASP A 58 12.98 -4.89 22.09
CA ASP A 58 14.12 -5.65 22.59
C ASP A 58 15.42 -4.85 22.35
N HIS A 59 15.98 -4.31 23.44
CA HIS A 59 17.26 -3.59 23.43
C HIS A 59 18.46 -4.54 23.29
N SER A 60 18.23 -5.83 22.99
CA SER A 60 19.31 -6.77 22.76
C SER A 60 20.03 -6.48 21.43
N GLY A 61 21.22 -5.89 21.53
CA GLY A 61 22.18 -5.79 20.42
C GLY A 61 22.03 -4.60 19.48
N LYS A 62 20.95 -3.80 19.52
CA LYS A 62 20.88 -2.53 18.76
C LYS A 62 21.58 -1.40 19.52
N PRO A 63 22.41 -0.59 18.83
CA PRO A 63 23.06 0.56 19.47
C PRO A 63 21.98 1.59 19.85
N PRO A 64 22.17 2.38 20.94
CA PRO A 64 21.21 3.40 21.32
C PRO A 64 21.03 4.42 20.20
N ILE A 65 19.87 5.08 20.13
CA ILE A 65 19.60 6.10 19.10
C ILE A 65 20.62 7.25 19.09
N THR A 66 21.26 7.55 20.23
CA THR A 66 22.40 8.48 20.31
C THR A 66 23.58 8.03 19.47
N ALA A 67 23.88 6.72 19.43
CA ALA A 67 24.94 6.18 18.58
C ALA A 67 24.57 6.23 17.09
N VAL A 68 23.28 6.17 16.73
CA VAL A 68 22.82 6.44 15.36
C VAL A 68 23.07 7.89 14.99
N LEU A 69 22.81 8.82 15.90
CA LEU A 69 23.09 10.24 15.72
C LEU A 69 24.60 10.49 15.57
N GLU A 70 25.44 9.99 16.47
CA GLU A 70 26.91 10.07 16.40
C GLU A 70 27.46 9.54 15.08
N LYS A 71 26.97 8.36 14.65
CA LYS A 71 27.37 7.76 13.37
C LYS A 71 27.03 8.66 12.18
N ARG A 72 25.89 9.35 12.20
CA ARG A 72 25.47 10.26 11.12
C ARG A 72 26.20 11.60 11.16
N LEU A 73 26.62 12.04 12.35
CA LEU A 73 27.45 13.22 12.52
C LEU A 73 28.93 12.96 12.16
N GLY A 74 29.37 11.69 12.23
CA GLY A 74 30.76 11.32 12.05
C GLY A 74 31.65 11.67 13.26
N ALA A 75 31.05 11.98 14.40
CA ALA A 75 31.73 12.36 15.63
C ALA A 75 30.89 11.97 16.86
N PRO A 76 31.52 11.71 18.03
CA PRO A 76 30.81 11.48 19.28
C PRO A 76 30.06 12.74 19.73
N LEU A 77 28.96 12.57 20.47
CA LEU A 77 28.23 13.68 21.06
C LEU A 77 29.01 14.23 22.26
N GLU A 78 29.14 15.55 22.34
CA GLU A 78 29.81 16.21 23.47
C GLU A 78 29.10 15.96 24.81
N ASP A 79 27.76 15.96 24.82
CA ASP A 79 26.93 15.61 25.98
C ASP A 79 25.73 14.73 25.60
N ALA A 80 25.99 13.45 25.37
CA ALA A 80 24.93 12.47 25.10
C ALA A 80 23.91 12.35 26.26
N VAL A 81 24.34 12.53 27.51
CA VAL A 81 23.48 12.41 28.69
C VAL A 81 22.53 13.60 28.81
N GLY A 82 23.03 14.81 28.57
CA GLY A 82 22.25 16.03 28.48
C GLY A 82 21.22 15.95 27.37
N LEU A 83 21.61 15.53 26.17
CA LEU A 83 20.69 15.35 25.05
C LEU A 83 19.55 14.36 25.39
N ILE A 84 19.87 13.22 25.98
CA ILE A 84 18.85 12.25 26.42
C ILE A 84 17.89 12.88 27.44
N ARG A 85 18.41 13.73 28.34
CA ARG A 85 17.59 14.42 29.35
C ARG A 85 16.64 15.42 28.69
N GLU A 86 17.13 16.21 27.74
CA GLU A 86 16.35 17.18 26.96
C GLU A 86 15.25 16.49 26.14
N VAL A 87 15.61 15.43 25.41
CA VAL A 87 14.64 14.64 24.63
C VAL A 87 13.56 14.06 25.54
N ARG A 88 13.93 13.53 26.72
CA ARG A 88 12.95 13.02 27.71
C ARG A 88 12.04 14.11 28.25
N GLN A 89 12.57 15.31 28.51
CA GLN A 89 11.76 16.44 28.95
C GLN A 89 10.78 16.88 27.85
N HIS A 90 11.25 16.98 26.62
CA HIS A 90 10.43 17.33 25.47
C HIS A 90 9.34 16.29 25.22
N TYR A 91 9.69 15.00 25.24
CA TYR A 91 8.75 13.88 25.15
C TYR A 91 7.65 13.97 26.23
N ARG A 92 8.02 14.21 27.49
CA ARG A 92 7.03 14.37 28.59
C ARG A 92 6.10 15.55 28.33
N ALA A 93 6.62 16.67 27.83
CA ALA A 93 5.81 17.84 27.50
C ALA A 93 4.81 17.53 26.37
N LEU A 94 5.24 16.83 25.31
CA LEU A 94 4.36 16.37 24.25
C LEU A 94 3.26 15.46 24.79
N VAL A 95 3.62 14.42 25.56
CA VAL A 95 2.67 13.46 26.15
C VAL A 95 1.64 14.13 27.07
N ALA A 96 2.05 15.12 27.86
CA ALA A 96 1.14 15.86 28.74
C ALA A 96 0.00 16.56 27.96
N SER A 97 0.24 16.91 26.70
CA SER A 97 -0.74 17.56 25.81
C SER A 97 -1.49 16.60 24.89
N LEU A 98 -1.11 15.32 24.81
CA LEU A 98 -1.73 14.38 23.87
C LEU A 98 -3.19 14.13 24.22
N PRO A 99 -4.12 14.20 23.25
CA PRO A 99 -5.48 13.71 23.44
C PRO A 99 -5.51 12.18 23.48
N ALA A 100 -6.65 11.61 23.87
CA ALA A 100 -6.93 10.21 23.61
C ALA A 100 -6.82 9.95 22.09
N ARG A 101 -6.27 8.81 21.72
CA ARG A 101 -6.15 8.43 20.31
C ARG A 101 -7.55 8.31 19.71
N ARG A 102 -7.74 8.95 18.56
CA ARG A 102 -9.01 8.94 17.83
C ARG A 102 -9.46 7.50 17.56
N GLY A 103 -10.75 7.23 17.72
CA GLY A 103 -11.34 5.89 17.57
C GLY A 103 -11.29 5.02 18.84
N ILE A 104 -10.17 5.04 19.57
CA ILE A 104 -9.98 4.18 20.76
C ILE A 104 -10.91 4.58 21.91
N GLU A 105 -11.10 5.88 22.17
CA GLU A 105 -12.10 6.32 23.15
C GLU A 105 -13.51 5.83 22.79
N GLY A 106 -13.85 5.85 21.50
CA GLY A 106 -15.13 5.32 21.00
C GLY A 106 -15.26 3.83 21.31
N TRP A 107 -14.21 3.05 21.06
CA TRP A 107 -14.18 1.62 21.36
C TRP A 107 -14.31 1.32 22.86
N LEU A 108 -13.66 2.10 23.72
CA LEU A 108 -13.80 1.95 25.18
C LEU A 108 -15.23 2.20 25.64
N ARG A 109 -15.87 3.25 25.13
CA ARG A 109 -17.27 3.59 25.43
C ARG A 109 -18.23 2.52 24.90
N GLU A 110 -17.96 2.01 23.70
CA GLU A 110 -18.75 0.93 23.08
C GLU A 110 -18.64 -0.36 23.89
N ALA A 111 -17.44 -0.77 24.30
CA ALA A 111 -17.22 -1.90 25.20
C ALA A 111 -18.00 -1.75 26.52
N ALA A 112 -17.94 -0.58 27.15
CA ALA A 112 -18.68 -0.29 28.37
C ALA A 112 -20.20 -0.37 28.17
N ALA A 113 -20.73 0.16 27.05
CA ALA A 113 -22.15 0.06 26.71
C ALA A 113 -22.63 -1.40 26.56
N HIS A 114 -21.75 -2.28 26.10
CA HIS A 114 -21.97 -3.73 25.98
C HIS A 114 -21.59 -4.54 27.23
N ARG A 115 -21.22 -3.87 28.35
CA ARG A 115 -20.78 -4.50 29.60
C ARG A 115 -19.54 -5.40 29.45
N VAL A 116 -18.71 -5.10 28.46
CA VAL A 116 -17.38 -5.71 28.32
C VAL A 116 -16.41 -4.98 29.25
N ARG A 117 -15.69 -5.74 30.07
CA ARG A 117 -14.74 -5.20 31.05
C ARG A 117 -13.46 -4.79 30.35
N CYS A 118 -12.91 -3.63 30.68
CA CYS A 118 -11.67 -3.15 30.07
C CYS A 118 -10.52 -3.20 31.07
N ALA A 119 -9.37 -3.72 30.63
CA ALA A 119 -8.11 -3.60 31.34
C ALA A 119 -7.07 -2.97 30.43
N VAL A 120 -6.26 -2.06 30.98
CA VAL A 120 -5.07 -1.55 30.28
C VAL A 120 -3.88 -2.46 30.58
N VAL A 121 -3.14 -2.87 29.55
CA VAL A 121 -2.05 -3.85 29.63
C VAL A 121 -0.78 -3.28 29.01
N THR A 122 0.21 -2.87 29.81
CA THR A 122 1.38 -2.12 29.34
C THR A 122 2.71 -2.62 29.93
N ASP A 123 3.82 -2.40 29.20
CA ASP A 123 5.19 -2.49 29.73
C ASP A 123 5.62 -1.23 30.52
N GLY A 124 4.76 -0.21 30.55
CA GLY A 124 4.91 1.01 31.34
C GLY A 124 4.58 0.83 32.82
N ARG A 125 4.70 1.90 33.60
CA ARG A 125 4.32 1.91 35.02
C ARG A 125 2.85 2.24 35.18
N ALA A 126 2.14 1.53 36.05
CA ALA A 126 0.72 1.76 36.28
C ALA A 126 0.39 3.18 36.77
N ASP A 127 1.25 3.79 37.60
CA ASP A 127 1.06 5.17 38.10
C ASP A 127 1.01 6.21 36.96
N HIS A 128 1.87 6.06 35.95
CA HIS A 128 1.84 6.91 34.76
C HIS A 128 0.54 6.74 33.96
N VAL A 129 0.09 5.50 33.77
CA VAL A 129 -1.15 5.20 33.05
C VAL A 129 -2.35 5.82 33.75
N HIS A 130 -2.47 5.63 35.07
CA HIS A 130 -3.57 6.21 35.85
C HIS A 130 -3.63 7.73 35.72
N ALA A 131 -2.49 8.42 35.85
CA ALA A 131 -2.44 9.88 35.70
C ALA A 131 -2.91 10.35 34.31
N VAL A 132 -2.60 9.60 33.25
CA VAL A 132 -3.07 9.92 31.89
C VAL A 132 -4.55 9.59 31.71
N LEU A 133 -5.03 8.45 32.21
CA LEU A 133 -6.45 8.10 32.16
C LEU A 133 -7.32 9.13 32.89
N ASP A 134 -6.88 9.62 34.05
CA ASP A 134 -7.60 10.65 34.81
C ASP A 134 -7.67 11.97 34.03
N ARG A 135 -6.53 12.41 33.46
CA ARG A 135 -6.46 13.60 32.61
C ARG A 135 -7.39 13.51 31.40
N LEU A 136 -7.46 12.34 30.78
CA LEU A 136 -8.31 12.07 29.62
C LEU A 136 -9.76 11.75 30.01
N GLN A 137 -10.07 11.71 31.31
CA GLN A 137 -11.38 11.32 31.85
C GLN A 137 -11.83 9.92 31.43
N LEU A 138 -10.89 8.98 31.24
CA LEU A 138 -11.15 7.60 30.80
C LEU A 138 -11.11 6.58 31.93
N THR A 139 -10.71 6.97 33.15
CA THR A 139 -10.55 6.06 34.29
C THR A 139 -11.82 5.26 34.59
N HIS A 140 -13.00 5.86 34.45
CA HIS A 140 -14.28 5.20 34.66
C HIS A 140 -14.61 4.09 33.64
N LEU A 141 -13.89 4.04 32.51
CA LEU A 141 -14.03 3.01 31.48
C LEU A 141 -13.02 1.86 31.64
N VAL A 142 -12.04 1.99 32.54
CA VAL A 142 -10.95 1.04 32.74
C VAL A 142 -11.07 0.44 34.14
N GLU A 143 -11.29 -0.86 34.23
CA GLU A 143 -11.45 -1.55 35.50
C GLU A 143 -10.12 -1.74 36.22
N THR A 144 -9.05 -2.03 35.47
CA THR A 144 -7.73 -2.31 36.04
C THR A 144 -6.61 -1.93 35.09
N VAL A 145 -5.44 -1.62 35.65
CA VAL A 145 -4.21 -1.39 34.90
C VAL A 145 -3.19 -2.46 35.31
N ILE A 146 -2.72 -3.22 34.32
CA ILE A 146 -1.62 -4.18 34.46
C ILE A 146 -0.39 -3.54 33.83
N GLY A 147 0.43 -2.93 34.68
CA GLY A 147 1.73 -2.40 34.31
C GLY A 147 2.88 -3.36 34.60
N ARG A 148 4.09 -2.88 34.34
CA ARG A 148 5.36 -3.58 34.60
C ARG A 148 5.55 -4.01 36.06
N ASP A 149 4.90 -3.33 37.00
CA ASP A 149 4.91 -3.68 38.42
C ASP A 149 4.26 -5.05 38.71
N ARG A 150 3.45 -5.57 37.78
CA ARG A 150 2.71 -6.83 37.92
C ARG A 150 3.14 -7.93 36.94
N SER A 151 4.21 -7.74 36.17
CA SER A 151 4.74 -8.73 35.22
C SER A 151 6.21 -9.07 35.48
N ARG A 152 6.60 -10.32 35.21
CA ARG A 152 8.00 -10.77 35.37
C ARG A 152 8.83 -10.45 34.12
N ALA A 153 8.23 -10.57 32.95
CA ALA A 153 8.86 -10.28 31.66
C ALA A 153 8.06 -9.22 30.87
N ARG A 154 8.76 -8.53 29.96
CA ARG A 154 8.20 -7.54 29.04
C ARG A 154 7.64 -8.20 27.79
N LYS A 155 6.77 -7.51 27.05
CA LYS A 155 6.34 -7.92 25.70
C LYS A 155 7.60 -8.17 24.84
N PRO A 156 7.72 -9.32 24.16
CA PRO A 156 6.66 -10.18 23.65
C PRO A 156 6.27 -11.34 24.58
N ALA A 157 6.77 -11.38 25.81
CA ALA A 157 6.31 -12.36 26.79
C ALA A 157 4.83 -12.13 27.16
N PRO A 158 4.04 -13.20 27.36
CA PRO A 158 2.60 -13.10 27.59
C PRO A 158 2.19 -12.65 29.00
N ASP A 159 3.17 -12.42 29.89
CA ASP A 159 2.98 -12.19 31.33
C ASP A 159 1.93 -11.12 31.65
N THR A 160 2.00 -9.95 31.00
CA THR A 160 1.07 -8.84 31.25
C THR A 160 -0.37 -9.21 30.84
N TYR A 161 -0.53 -9.93 29.74
CA TYR A 161 -1.84 -10.41 29.27
C TYR A 161 -2.42 -11.49 30.17
N ARG A 162 -1.60 -12.48 30.57
CA ARG A 162 -2.02 -13.54 31.51
C ARG A 162 -2.39 -12.96 32.88
N ALA A 163 -1.67 -11.95 33.35
CA ALA A 163 -2.01 -11.25 34.59
C ALA A 163 -3.35 -10.50 34.48
N ALA A 164 -3.63 -9.87 33.34
CA ALA A 164 -4.91 -9.21 33.09
C ALA A 164 -6.08 -10.21 33.06
N LEU A 165 -5.94 -11.32 32.32
CA LEU A 165 -6.93 -12.40 32.30
C LEU A 165 -7.20 -12.97 33.71
N THR A 166 -6.12 -13.22 34.46
CA THR A 166 -6.22 -13.72 35.85
C THR A 166 -6.94 -12.75 36.76
N HIS A 167 -6.61 -11.45 36.68
CA HIS A 167 -7.23 -10.41 37.50
C HIS A 167 -8.71 -10.25 37.18
N LEU A 168 -9.07 -10.29 35.90
CA LEU A 168 -10.45 -10.21 35.48
C LEU A 168 -11.22 -11.52 35.75
N GLY A 169 -10.53 -12.67 35.86
CA GLY A 169 -11.20 -13.98 35.92
C GLY A 169 -11.91 -14.33 34.60
N VAL A 170 -11.38 -13.85 33.48
CA VAL A 170 -11.94 -14.06 32.13
C VAL A 170 -11.02 -15.03 31.37
N PRO A 171 -11.56 -16.08 30.73
CA PRO A 171 -10.76 -16.98 29.90
C PRO A 171 -10.31 -16.29 28.60
N ALA A 172 -9.14 -16.68 28.08
CA ALA A 172 -8.48 -16.01 26.96
C ALA A 172 -9.37 -15.92 25.70
N GLU A 173 -10.19 -16.95 25.45
CA GLU A 173 -11.07 -17.04 24.28
C GLU A 173 -12.19 -15.98 24.30
N ARG A 174 -12.55 -15.51 25.51
CA ARG A 174 -13.55 -14.46 25.78
C ARG A 174 -12.92 -13.08 25.94
N ALA A 175 -11.61 -12.95 25.73
CA ALA A 175 -10.91 -11.67 25.73
C ALA A 175 -10.44 -11.29 24.32
N VAL A 176 -10.34 -9.99 24.07
CA VAL A 176 -9.75 -9.43 22.86
C VAL A 176 -8.72 -8.37 23.25
N ALA A 177 -7.52 -8.48 22.70
CA ALA A 177 -6.48 -7.48 22.86
C ALA A 177 -6.60 -6.36 21.82
N VAL A 178 -6.20 -5.14 22.18
CA VAL A 178 -5.97 -4.04 21.24
C VAL A 178 -4.52 -3.60 21.37
N GLU A 179 -3.76 -3.69 20.28
CA GLU A 179 -2.30 -3.47 20.28
C GLU A 179 -1.86 -2.65 19.09
N ASP A 180 -0.73 -1.96 19.19
CA ASP A 180 -0.18 -1.12 18.12
C ASP A 180 1.18 -1.61 17.59
N SER A 181 1.76 -2.65 18.20
CA SER A 181 3.14 -3.08 17.94
C SER A 181 3.28 -4.58 17.69
N PRO A 182 4.28 -5.04 16.91
CA PRO A 182 4.54 -6.46 16.70
C PRO A 182 4.81 -7.24 18.01
N HIS A 183 5.49 -6.58 18.96
CA HIS A 183 5.78 -7.14 20.28
C HIS A 183 4.51 -7.37 21.09
N GLY A 184 3.61 -6.39 21.07
CA GLY A 184 2.32 -6.48 21.73
C GLY A 184 1.43 -7.56 21.16
N ILE A 185 1.32 -7.61 19.83
CA ILE A 185 0.60 -8.68 19.12
C ILE A 185 1.18 -10.05 19.49
N ALA A 186 2.51 -10.20 19.51
CA ALA A 186 3.15 -11.45 19.89
C ALA A 186 2.83 -11.84 21.34
N ALA A 187 2.84 -10.89 22.27
CA ALA A 187 2.51 -11.11 23.67
C ALA A 187 1.05 -11.55 23.87
N SER A 188 0.10 -10.88 23.19
CA SER A 188 -1.32 -11.24 23.31
C SER A 188 -1.57 -12.64 22.75
N ARG A 189 -0.95 -12.97 21.62
CA ARG A 189 -1.07 -14.30 20.99
C ARG A 189 -0.43 -15.40 21.83
N ALA A 190 0.71 -15.14 22.47
CA ALA A 190 1.34 -16.09 23.41
C ALA A 190 0.51 -16.30 24.70
N ALA A 191 -0.47 -15.43 24.96
CA ALA A 191 -1.49 -15.57 26.00
C ALA A 191 -2.81 -16.16 25.47
N ASP A 192 -2.84 -16.66 24.22
CA ASP A 192 -4.01 -17.17 23.52
C ASP A 192 -5.14 -16.14 23.33
N VAL A 193 -4.81 -14.85 23.43
CA VAL A 193 -5.75 -13.74 23.24
C VAL A 193 -5.69 -13.23 21.81
N ARG A 194 -6.85 -13.24 21.14
CA ARG A 194 -7.02 -12.66 19.79
C ARG A 194 -6.82 -11.15 19.83
N CYS A 195 -6.27 -10.57 18.76
CA CYS A 195 -5.78 -9.21 18.72
C CYS A 195 -6.44 -8.36 17.61
N LEU A 196 -6.91 -7.18 17.98
CA LEU A 196 -7.17 -6.06 17.09
C LEU A 196 -5.91 -5.19 17.04
N ALA A 197 -5.14 -5.32 15.97
CA ALA A 197 -3.95 -4.52 15.75
C ALA A 197 -4.36 -3.13 15.21
N ALA A 198 -4.11 -2.07 15.97
CA ALA A 198 -4.46 -0.69 15.69
C ALA A 198 -3.23 0.12 15.26
N PRO A 199 -2.85 0.14 13.97
CA PRO A 199 -1.63 0.79 13.50
C PRO A 199 -1.68 2.31 13.67
N HIS A 200 -0.56 2.92 14.01
CA HIS A 200 -0.39 4.37 14.01
C HIS A 200 0.75 4.78 13.07
N LYS A 201 1.11 6.07 13.02
CA LYS A 201 2.07 6.59 12.03
C LYS A 201 3.43 5.90 12.03
N ILE A 202 3.86 5.32 13.15
CA ILE A 202 5.16 4.63 13.25
C ILE A 202 5.01 3.15 12.86
N THR A 203 3.97 2.46 13.34
CA THR A 203 3.86 1.00 13.16
C THR A 203 3.03 0.54 11.97
N ASN A 204 2.47 1.46 11.17
CA ASN A 204 1.61 1.11 10.05
C ASN A 204 2.21 0.10 9.06
N HIS A 205 3.53 0.14 8.81
CA HIS A 205 4.22 -0.79 7.90
C HIS A 205 4.73 -2.07 8.60
N LEU A 206 4.52 -2.20 9.91
CA LEU A 206 5.04 -3.31 10.71
C LEU A 206 3.97 -4.30 11.15
N LEU A 207 2.70 -3.89 11.18
CA LEU A 207 1.60 -4.73 11.64
C LEU A 207 1.06 -5.55 10.48
N GLN A 208 1.07 -6.87 10.64
CA GLN A 208 0.59 -7.81 9.63
C GLN A 208 -0.62 -8.58 10.19
N PRO A 209 -1.69 -8.78 9.40
CA PRO A 209 -2.76 -9.68 9.80
C PRO A 209 -2.23 -11.11 9.90
N GLY A 210 -2.87 -11.94 10.73
CA GLY A 210 -2.44 -13.32 10.91
C GLY A 210 -3.38 -14.09 11.82
N PRO A 211 -3.08 -15.36 12.13
CA PRO A 211 -3.92 -16.20 13.00
C PRO A 211 -4.29 -15.48 14.29
N GLY A 212 -5.59 -15.18 14.44
CA GLY A 212 -6.13 -14.48 15.61
C GLY A 212 -5.77 -13.00 15.69
N THR A 213 -5.28 -12.37 14.62
CA THR A 213 -4.94 -10.94 14.55
C THR A 213 -5.60 -10.29 13.34
N VAL A 214 -6.29 -9.17 13.54
CA VAL A 214 -6.84 -8.34 12.47
C VAL A 214 -6.30 -6.92 12.62
N VAL A 215 -5.73 -6.37 11.54
CA VAL A 215 -5.24 -4.99 11.50
C VAL A 215 -6.38 -4.05 11.09
N ILE A 216 -6.75 -3.12 11.97
CA ILE A 216 -7.89 -2.21 11.79
C ILE A 216 -7.53 -0.81 12.26
N ASP A 217 -7.87 0.20 11.47
CA ASP A 217 -7.86 1.61 11.92
C ASP A 217 -9.10 1.87 12.81
N PRO A 218 -8.93 2.15 14.12
CA PRO A 218 -10.04 2.40 15.03
C PRO A 218 -10.82 3.68 14.68
N CYS A 219 -10.28 4.57 13.84
CA CYS A 219 -11.01 5.74 13.35
C CYS A 219 -12.01 5.40 12.23
N ALA A 220 -11.80 4.28 11.53
CA ALA A 220 -12.58 3.90 10.35
C ALA A 220 -13.68 2.88 10.67
N VAL A 221 -13.58 2.17 11.81
CA VAL A 221 -14.41 1.01 12.12
C VAL A 221 -14.84 1.05 13.59
N SER A 222 -16.11 0.77 13.89
CA SER A 222 -16.60 0.60 15.27
C SER A 222 -16.04 -0.67 15.91
N LEU A 223 -16.09 -0.78 17.25
CA LEU A 223 -15.61 -1.97 17.93
C LEU A 223 -16.46 -3.20 17.58
N ASP A 224 -17.79 -3.07 17.49
CA ASP A 224 -18.68 -4.16 17.04
C ASP A 224 -18.25 -4.71 15.69
N ARG A 225 -17.95 -3.82 14.73
CA ARG A 225 -17.52 -4.23 13.39
C ARG A 225 -16.11 -4.82 13.42
N ALA A 226 -15.22 -4.32 14.26
CA ALA A 226 -13.89 -4.88 14.44
C ALA A 226 -13.96 -6.31 15.02
N LEU A 227 -14.81 -6.53 16.03
CA LEU A 227 -15.10 -7.85 16.61
C LEU A 227 -15.72 -8.78 15.57
N ALA A 228 -16.60 -8.28 14.71
CA ALA A 228 -17.16 -9.06 13.61
C ALA A 228 -16.08 -9.58 12.66
N LEU A 229 -15.09 -8.76 12.33
CA LEU A 229 -13.97 -9.13 11.47
C LEU A 229 -13.05 -10.14 12.16
N LEU A 230 -12.85 -10.00 13.47
CA LEU A 230 -12.06 -10.91 14.29
C LEU A 230 -12.74 -12.28 14.54
N ALA A 231 -14.08 -12.31 14.53
CA ALA A 231 -14.89 -13.51 14.72
C ALA A 231 -15.12 -14.33 13.44
N ARG A 232 -14.87 -13.74 12.26
CA ARG A 232 -14.90 -14.50 11.01
C ARG A 232 -13.90 -15.64 11.11
N PRO A 233 -14.26 -16.88 10.73
CA PRO A 233 -13.27 -17.93 10.60
C PRO A 233 -12.19 -17.40 9.67
N GLN A 234 -11.00 -17.14 10.22
CA GLN A 234 -9.87 -16.81 9.40
C GLN A 234 -9.71 -17.99 8.46
N ARG A 235 -9.71 -17.72 7.14
CA ARG A 235 -9.37 -18.73 6.15
C ARG A 235 -8.10 -19.40 6.66
N THR A 236 -8.20 -20.68 6.96
CA THR A 236 -7.05 -21.51 7.32
C THR A 236 -5.98 -21.23 6.27
N PRO A 237 -4.77 -20.76 6.64
CA PRO A 237 -3.63 -20.79 5.73
C PRO A 237 -3.38 -22.28 5.46
N GLY A 238 -3.98 -22.81 4.38
CA GLY A 238 -4.03 -24.25 4.15
C GLY A 238 -5.30 -24.78 3.49
N ALA A 239 -6.37 -23.99 3.33
CA ALA A 239 -7.36 -24.33 2.29
C ALA A 239 -6.65 -24.23 0.93
N PRO A 240 -6.71 -25.24 0.04
CA PRO A 240 -5.94 -25.23 -1.18
C PRO A 240 -6.29 -23.94 -1.95
N ARG A 241 -5.28 -23.11 -2.21
CA ARG A 241 -5.37 -21.98 -3.15
C ARG A 241 -5.75 -22.59 -4.51
N ARG A 242 -7.05 -22.72 -4.79
CA ARG A 242 -7.51 -22.88 -6.17
C ARG A 242 -7.10 -21.59 -6.88
N GLY A 243 -6.04 -21.61 -7.68
CA GLY A 243 -5.68 -20.45 -8.51
C GLY A 243 -4.21 -20.05 -8.63
N GLY A 244 -3.22 -20.82 -8.17
CA GLY A 244 -1.80 -20.49 -8.42
C GLY A 244 -1.51 -20.30 -9.93
N GLU A 245 -2.03 -21.20 -10.76
CA GLU A 245 -1.97 -21.10 -12.23
C GLU A 245 -2.76 -19.90 -12.77
N ASP A 246 -3.90 -19.56 -12.18
CA ASP A 246 -4.72 -18.43 -12.63
C ASP A 246 -4.07 -17.08 -12.32
N VAL A 247 -3.50 -16.92 -11.11
CA VAL A 247 -2.71 -15.75 -10.72
C VAL A 247 -1.51 -15.58 -11.65
N LEU A 248 -0.76 -16.65 -11.91
CA LEU A 248 0.35 -16.64 -12.87
C LEU A 248 -0.10 -16.22 -14.27
N ARG A 249 -1.20 -16.79 -14.76
CA ARG A 249 -1.80 -16.46 -16.06
C ARG A 249 -2.17 -14.98 -16.15
N ARG A 250 -2.75 -14.42 -15.10
CA ARG A 250 -3.17 -13.01 -15.01
C ARG A 250 -1.99 -12.05 -14.91
N ILE A 251 -0.97 -12.35 -14.10
CA ILE A 251 0.26 -11.54 -14.05
C ILE A 251 0.94 -11.53 -15.42
N ARG A 252 1.09 -12.71 -16.05
CA ARG A 252 1.67 -12.83 -17.39
C ARG A 252 0.90 -11.99 -18.41
N ALA A 253 -0.43 -12.16 -18.47
CA ALA A 253 -1.26 -11.43 -19.43
C ALA A 253 -1.29 -9.93 -19.14
N SER A 254 -1.19 -9.50 -17.88
CA SER A 254 -1.03 -8.09 -17.52
C SER A 254 0.28 -7.51 -18.06
N LEU A 255 1.41 -8.20 -17.85
CA LEU A 255 2.71 -7.79 -18.40
C LEU A 255 2.68 -7.74 -19.94
N THR A 256 2.11 -8.77 -20.58
CA THR A 256 1.96 -8.82 -22.03
C THR A 256 1.06 -7.70 -22.55
N GLY A 257 -0.07 -7.44 -21.88
CA GLY A 257 -1.01 -6.39 -22.25
C GLY A 257 -0.42 -5.00 -22.09
N LEU A 258 0.33 -4.75 -21.01
CA LEU A 258 1.07 -3.51 -20.79
C LEU A 258 2.06 -3.27 -21.93
N ALA A 259 2.89 -4.27 -22.24
CA ALA A 259 3.90 -4.17 -23.30
C ALA A 259 3.28 -4.05 -24.70
N LEU A 260 2.14 -4.70 -24.92
CA LEU A 260 1.38 -4.58 -26.17
C LEU A 260 0.81 -3.17 -26.34
N GLY A 261 0.18 -2.65 -25.28
CA GLY A 261 -0.34 -1.29 -25.26
C GLY A 261 0.76 -0.26 -25.50
N ASP A 262 1.89 -0.39 -24.82
CA ASP A 262 3.09 0.43 -25.03
C ASP A 262 3.59 0.34 -26.49
N ALA A 263 3.87 -0.86 -26.99
CA ALA A 263 4.44 -1.03 -28.32
C ALA A 263 3.53 -0.55 -29.45
N VAL A 264 2.21 -0.78 -29.34
CA VAL A 264 1.21 -0.32 -30.32
C VAL A 264 0.95 1.18 -30.17
N GLY A 265 0.81 1.66 -28.93
CA GLY A 265 0.62 3.06 -28.59
C GLY A 265 1.79 3.93 -29.04
N LYS A 266 3.03 3.45 -28.92
CA LYS A 266 4.23 4.14 -29.40
C LYS A 266 4.21 4.37 -30.91
N VAL A 267 3.75 3.38 -31.68
CA VAL A 267 3.67 3.53 -33.14
C VAL A 267 2.87 4.78 -33.44
N ILE A 268 1.77 5.03 -32.75
CA ILE A 268 0.84 6.13 -33.04
C ILE A 268 1.06 7.39 -32.20
N ASP A 269 1.99 7.33 -31.24
CA ASP A 269 2.18 8.38 -30.25
C ASP A 269 2.54 9.73 -30.91
N LYS A 270 1.98 10.81 -30.37
CA LYS A 270 2.19 12.21 -30.83
C LYS A 270 1.82 12.50 -32.30
N ARG A 271 1.05 11.62 -32.98
CA ARG A 271 0.57 11.82 -34.35
C ARG A 271 -0.95 11.93 -34.39
N ALA A 272 -1.48 12.94 -35.06
CA ALA A 272 -2.90 13.00 -35.38
C ALA A 272 -3.26 11.95 -36.45
N ALA A 273 -4.50 11.48 -36.48
CA ALA A 273 -4.96 10.49 -37.47
C ALA A 273 -4.59 10.86 -38.92
N ALA A 274 -4.72 12.14 -39.29
CA ALA A 274 -4.38 12.65 -40.64
C ALA A 274 -2.86 12.64 -40.95
N GLN A 275 -2.00 12.43 -39.96
CA GLN A 275 -0.54 12.41 -40.08
C GLN A 275 0.03 10.97 -40.14
N LEU A 276 -0.82 9.95 -40.02
CA LEU A 276 -0.41 8.56 -40.08
C LEU A 276 -0.19 8.13 -41.54
N ASP A 277 0.95 7.51 -41.80
CA ASP A 277 1.27 6.90 -43.09
C ASP A 277 0.40 5.65 -43.38
N PRO A 278 0.28 5.21 -44.65
CA PRO A 278 -0.51 4.03 -45.01
C PRO A 278 -0.07 2.74 -44.32
N GLU A 279 1.23 2.59 -44.01
CA GLU A 279 1.77 1.40 -43.34
C GLU A 279 1.29 1.33 -41.89
N THR A 280 1.26 2.47 -41.19
CA THR A 280 0.68 2.57 -39.85
C THR A 280 -0.81 2.24 -39.85
N HIS A 281 -1.59 2.74 -40.83
CA HIS A 281 -3.01 2.38 -40.97
C HIS A 281 -3.20 0.87 -41.15
N SER A 282 -2.39 0.24 -42.00
CA SER A 282 -2.45 -1.20 -42.21
C SER A 282 -2.12 -2.00 -40.94
N LEU A 283 -1.19 -1.51 -40.11
CA LEU A 283 -0.88 -2.11 -38.80
C LEU A 283 -2.06 -2.03 -37.84
N VAL A 284 -2.70 -0.86 -37.79
CA VAL A 284 -3.91 -0.63 -36.99
C VAL A 284 -5.04 -1.57 -37.39
N ASP A 285 -5.32 -1.66 -38.69
CA ASP A 285 -6.38 -2.51 -39.23
C ASP A 285 -6.08 -3.99 -38.97
N ALA A 286 -4.84 -4.42 -39.19
CA ALA A 286 -4.41 -5.80 -38.88
C ALA A 286 -4.58 -6.15 -37.39
N PHE A 287 -4.38 -5.17 -36.49
CA PHE A 287 -4.63 -5.37 -35.06
C PHE A 287 -6.12 -5.46 -34.74
N ALA A 288 -6.93 -4.56 -35.33
CA ALA A 288 -8.38 -4.51 -35.14
C ALA A 288 -9.07 -5.80 -35.62
N ASP A 289 -8.61 -6.36 -36.74
CA ASP A 289 -9.16 -7.60 -37.32
C ASP A 289 -8.73 -8.86 -36.55
N GLY A 290 -7.92 -8.72 -35.49
CA GLY A 290 -7.35 -9.86 -34.76
C GLY A 290 -6.33 -10.66 -35.58
N GLY A 291 -5.76 -10.02 -36.61
CA GLY A 291 -4.77 -10.60 -37.49
C GLY A 291 -3.43 -10.87 -36.83
N ARG A 292 -2.54 -11.54 -37.56
CA ARG A 292 -1.14 -11.70 -37.14
C ARG A 292 -0.42 -10.35 -37.23
N PRO A 293 0.59 -10.10 -36.38
CA PRO A 293 1.38 -8.89 -36.48
C PRO A 293 2.03 -8.79 -37.87
N PRO A 294 1.87 -7.68 -38.60
CA PRO A 294 2.55 -7.48 -39.87
C PRO A 294 4.06 -7.31 -39.63
N GLU A 295 4.89 -7.50 -40.67
CA GLU A 295 6.36 -7.36 -40.56
C GLU A 295 6.80 -5.97 -40.05
N LEU A 296 5.99 -4.94 -40.29
CA LEU A 296 6.22 -3.60 -39.78
C LEU A 296 6.18 -3.53 -38.26
N PHE A 297 5.35 -4.36 -37.61
CA PHE A 297 5.29 -4.41 -36.15
C PHE A 297 6.50 -5.17 -35.61
N ARG A 298 7.53 -4.42 -35.22
CA ARG A 298 8.74 -5.00 -34.63
C ARG A 298 8.61 -5.33 -33.16
N GLY A 299 7.56 -4.87 -32.46
CA GLY A 299 7.40 -5.12 -31.02
C GLY A 299 8.31 -4.29 -30.11
N ARG A 300 8.77 -3.11 -30.56
CA ARG A 300 9.64 -2.23 -29.77
C ARG A 300 8.87 -1.54 -28.64
N ILE A 301 9.31 -1.73 -27.40
CA ILE A 301 8.75 -1.10 -26.20
C ILE A 301 9.35 0.29 -25.91
N THR A 302 8.77 1.05 -24.96
CA THR A 302 9.25 2.36 -24.46
C THR A 302 9.67 2.28 -22.99
N ASP A 303 9.88 3.43 -22.36
CA ASP A 303 10.21 3.54 -20.95
C ASP A 303 9.13 2.97 -20.03
N ASP A 304 7.85 2.98 -20.42
CA ASP A 304 6.77 2.40 -19.62
C ASP A 304 7.00 0.91 -19.35
N THR A 305 7.22 0.12 -20.39
CA THR A 305 7.52 -1.31 -20.21
C THR A 305 8.93 -1.51 -19.65
N VAL A 306 9.94 -0.77 -20.12
CA VAL A 306 11.33 -0.95 -19.64
C VAL A 306 11.43 -0.75 -18.13
N LEU A 307 10.83 0.31 -17.59
CA LEU A 307 10.83 0.61 -16.16
C LEU A 307 9.99 -0.41 -15.37
N THR A 308 8.85 -0.85 -15.91
CA THR A 308 8.02 -1.89 -15.30
C THR A 308 8.79 -3.21 -15.15
N LEU A 309 9.46 -3.66 -16.22
CA LEU A 309 10.23 -4.89 -16.21
C LEU A 309 11.48 -4.78 -15.32
N ALA A 310 12.11 -3.61 -15.24
CA ALA A 310 13.21 -3.36 -14.33
C ALA A 310 12.78 -3.46 -12.85
N PHE A 311 11.63 -2.87 -12.50
CA PHE A 311 11.01 -3.02 -11.18
C PHE A 311 10.74 -4.49 -10.87
N ALA A 312 10.09 -5.20 -11.79
CA ALA A 312 9.80 -6.62 -11.63
C ALA A 312 11.08 -7.42 -11.35
N ARG A 313 12.11 -7.28 -12.20
CA ARG A 313 13.40 -7.99 -12.02
C ARG A 313 14.05 -7.67 -10.68
N THR A 314 14.07 -6.40 -10.29
CA THR A 314 14.69 -5.96 -9.02
C THR A 314 13.96 -6.55 -7.82
N ILE A 315 12.62 -6.52 -7.82
CA ILE A 315 11.79 -7.11 -6.77
C ILE A 315 12.03 -8.62 -6.69
N THR A 316 12.07 -9.31 -7.84
CA THR A 316 12.31 -10.76 -7.86
C THR A 316 13.71 -11.14 -7.42
N ALA A 317 14.72 -10.34 -7.76
CA ALA A 317 16.10 -10.59 -7.39
C ALA A 317 16.34 -10.35 -5.89
N THR A 318 15.66 -9.35 -5.31
CA THR A 318 15.79 -9.02 -3.89
C THR A 318 14.80 -9.80 -3.01
N GLY A 319 13.77 -10.41 -3.58
CA GLY A 319 12.70 -11.10 -2.85
C GLY A 319 11.77 -10.16 -2.08
N THR A 320 11.90 -8.85 -2.25
CA THR A 320 11.13 -7.83 -1.53
C THR A 320 11.09 -6.53 -2.34
N VAL A 321 10.25 -5.58 -1.94
CA VAL A 321 10.25 -4.24 -2.53
C VAL A 321 11.30 -3.39 -1.80
N SER A 322 12.56 -3.52 -2.20
CA SER A 322 13.66 -2.73 -1.64
C SER A 322 13.73 -1.34 -2.29
N ARG A 323 13.47 -0.28 -1.52
CA ARG A 323 13.57 1.11 -2.02
C ARG A 323 14.96 1.40 -2.59
N ALA A 324 16.01 1.02 -1.85
CA ALA A 324 17.39 1.28 -2.26
C ALA A 324 17.74 0.57 -3.56
N ALA A 325 17.40 -0.71 -3.71
CA ALA A 325 17.67 -1.45 -4.93
C ALA A 325 16.91 -0.89 -6.13
N LEU A 326 15.65 -0.46 -5.93
CA LEU A 326 14.86 0.18 -6.97
C LEU A 326 15.39 1.57 -7.34
N GLU A 327 15.91 2.33 -6.37
CA GLU A 327 16.59 3.60 -6.62
C GLU A 327 17.86 3.40 -7.47
N ASP A 328 18.69 2.41 -7.11
CA ASP A 328 19.90 2.06 -7.85
C ASP A 328 19.59 1.61 -9.29
N GLU A 329 18.57 0.76 -9.46
CA GLU A 329 18.10 0.33 -10.78
C GLU A 329 17.66 1.53 -11.62
N LEU A 330 16.83 2.44 -11.07
CA LEU A 330 16.39 3.65 -11.79
C LEU A 330 17.57 4.58 -12.15
N ARG A 331 18.59 4.69 -11.29
CA ARG A 331 19.79 5.48 -11.55
C ARG A 331 20.66 4.85 -12.64
N ALA A 332 20.71 3.52 -12.73
CA ALA A 332 21.45 2.80 -13.75
C ALA A 332 20.78 2.86 -15.13
N LEU A 333 19.44 2.87 -15.19
CA LEU A 333 18.69 2.88 -16.44
C LEU A 333 18.80 4.22 -17.19
N ASN A 334 19.02 4.17 -18.50
CA ASN A 334 18.90 5.34 -19.39
C ASN A 334 17.68 5.16 -20.31
N PRO A 335 16.45 5.35 -19.80
CA PRO A 335 15.27 5.30 -20.65
C PRO A 335 15.31 6.45 -21.68
N ASN A 336 14.86 6.18 -22.90
CA ASN A 336 14.62 7.20 -23.91
C ASN A 336 13.33 7.97 -23.55
N GLY A 337 13.38 8.79 -22.49
CA GLY A 337 12.20 9.42 -21.90
C GLY A 337 12.37 9.63 -20.39
N GLY A 338 11.47 10.37 -19.75
CA GLY A 338 11.41 10.47 -18.29
C GLY A 338 12.29 11.53 -17.64
N ARG A 339 11.90 12.81 -17.73
CA ARG A 339 12.55 13.97 -17.05
C ARG A 339 12.86 13.68 -15.58
N GLN A 340 11.98 12.97 -14.88
CA GLN A 340 12.14 12.67 -13.47
C GLN A 340 13.26 11.67 -13.17
N ILE A 341 13.57 10.76 -14.09
CA ILE A 341 14.72 9.84 -13.96
C ILE A 341 16.03 10.62 -14.03
N TYR A 342 16.12 11.61 -14.91
CA TYR A 342 17.30 12.50 -14.98
C TYR A 342 17.48 13.34 -13.72
N LYS A 343 16.38 13.83 -13.12
CA LYS A 343 16.44 14.52 -11.83
C LYS A 343 16.92 13.59 -10.71
N LEU A 344 16.39 12.37 -10.64
CA LEU A 344 16.83 11.37 -9.68
C LEU A 344 18.34 11.12 -9.83
N LYS A 345 18.84 10.89 -11.05
CA LYS A 345 20.28 10.68 -11.31
C LYS A 345 21.15 11.86 -10.86
N ALA A 346 20.67 13.08 -11.06
CA ALA A 346 21.37 14.29 -10.64
C ALA A 346 21.34 14.54 -9.12
N ALA A 347 20.39 13.95 -8.40
CA ALA A 347 20.26 14.11 -6.96
C ALA A 347 21.34 13.33 -6.20
N ALA A 348 21.97 13.99 -5.23
CA ALA A 348 23.04 13.43 -4.40
C ALA A 348 22.49 12.65 -3.19
N GLY A 349 23.17 11.56 -2.83
CA GLY A 349 22.91 10.77 -1.63
C GLY A 349 21.80 9.70 -1.78
N PRO A 350 21.77 8.70 -0.88
CA PRO A 350 20.73 7.68 -0.84
C PRO A 350 19.40 8.24 -0.30
N LEU A 351 18.28 7.55 -0.60
CA LEU A 351 16.94 7.88 -0.10
C LEU A 351 16.33 9.15 -0.74
N HIS A 352 16.60 9.38 -2.03
CA HIS A 352 16.04 10.53 -2.74
C HIS A 352 14.51 10.50 -2.73
N VAL A 353 13.87 11.64 -2.47
CA VAL A 353 12.43 11.87 -2.64
C VAL A 353 12.28 13.02 -3.62
N ALA A 354 11.49 12.81 -4.67
CA ALA A 354 11.18 13.86 -5.64
C ALA A 354 10.42 15.01 -4.97
N GLU A 355 10.62 16.23 -5.45
CA GLU A 355 9.89 17.41 -4.97
C GLU A 355 8.68 17.75 -5.86
N ASP A 356 8.63 17.19 -7.07
CA ASP A 356 7.57 17.40 -8.06
C ASP A 356 7.27 16.12 -8.85
N GLY A 357 6.62 16.24 -10.01
CA GLY A 357 6.32 15.13 -10.91
C GLY A 357 4.84 14.80 -10.94
N ASP A 358 4.08 15.57 -11.71
CA ASP A 358 2.64 15.38 -11.95
C ASP A 358 2.33 14.63 -13.25
N THR A 359 3.37 14.10 -13.89
CA THR A 359 3.27 13.22 -15.06
C THR A 359 2.93 11.78 -14.66
N ASN A 360 2.56 10.96 -15.64
CA ASN A 360 2.08 9.59 -15.44
C ASN A 360 3.18 8.50 -15.41
N GLY A 361 4.46 8.80 -15.68
CA GLY A 361 5.50 7.79 -15.86
C GLY A 361 5.81 6.89 -14.64
N CYS A 362 5.22 7.17 -13.47
CA CYS A 362 5.24 6.26 -12.32
C CYS A 362 4.11 5.22 -12.31
N VAL A 363 3.04 5.44 -13.09
CA VAL A 363 1.81 4.64 -13.03
C VAL A 363 2.00 3.27 -13.66
N PRO A 364 2.49 3.09 -14.91
CA PRO A 364 2.60 1.76 -15.51
C PRO A 364 3.45 0.80 -14.67
N ARG A 365 4.58 1.29 -14.14
CA ARG A 365 5.47 0.49 -13.30
C ARG A 365 4.92 0.15 -11.92
N SER A 366 3.89 0.85 -11.42
CA SER A 366 3.23 0.46 -10.16
C SER A 366 2.35 -0.79 -10.32
N ALA A 367 2.11 -1.28 -11.55
CA ALA A 367 1.50 -2.59 -11.79
C ALA A 367 2.26 -3.71 -11.06
N THR A 368 3.59 -3.61 -11.00
CA THR A 368 4.45 -4.59 -10.31
C THR A 368 4.07 -4.78 -8.84
N LEU A 369 3.63 -3.71 -8.17
CA LEU A 369 3.19 -3.75 -6.79
C LEU A 369 1.79 -4.35 -6.68
N GLY A 370 0.89 -4.01 -7.61
CA GLY A 370 -0.41 -4.66 -7.71
C GLY A 370 -0.30 -6.18 -7.89
N TYR A 371 0.76 -6.67 -8.54
CA TYR A 371 1.00 -8.11 -8.67
C TYR A 371 1.44 -8.80 -7.38
N LEU A 372 1.94 -8.07 -6.37
CA LEU A 372 2.45 -8.65 -5.13
C LEU A 372 1.38 -8.77 -4.06
N TYR A 373 0.49 -7.79 -3.97
CA TYR A 373 -0.51 -7.71 -2.90
C TYR A 373 -1.86 -8.26 -3.34
N GLY A 374 -2.64 -8.75 -2.39
CA GLY A 374 -4.04 -9.08 -2.56
C GLY A 374 -4.98 -7.90 -2.29
N PRO A 375 -6.26 -8.03 -2.66
CA PRO A 375 -7.30 -7.01 -2.43
C PRO A 375 -7.48 -6.58 -0.96
N GLY A 376 -7.11 -7.43 -0.01
CA GLY A 376 -7.20 -7.14 1.43
C GLY A 376 -6.00 -6.36 1.99
N GLU A 377 -4.94 -6.16 1.20
CA GLU A 377 -3.64 -5.62 1.64
C GLU A 377 -3.43 -4.19 1.11
N VAL A 378 -4.50 -3.41 0.98
CA VAL A 378 -4.46 -2.04 0.41
C VAL A 378 -3.51 -1.11 1.17
N GLY A 379 -3.36 -1.31 2.49
CA GLY A 379 -2.41 -0.55 3.30
C GLY A 379 -0.95 -0.81 2.93
N ASP A 380 -0.55 -2.09 2.91
CA ASP A 380 0.81 -2.51 2.54
C ASP A 380 1.13 -2.15 1.08
N LEU A 381 0.17 -2.40 0.17
CA LEU A 381 0.26 -1.98 -1.22
C LEU A 381 0.45 -0.46 -1.32
N GLY A 382 -0.35 0.31 -0.59
CA GLY A 382 -0.30 1.77 -0.62
C GLY A 382 1.04 2.33 -0.11
N TYR A 383 1.59 1.72 0.93
CA TYR A 383 2.91 2.06 1.44
C TYR A 383 4.01 1.77 0.42
N ASP A 384 3.98 0.61 -0.22
CA ASP A 384 4.99 0.22 -1.21
C ASP A 384 4.88 1.01 -2.51
N VAL A 385 3.68 1.44 -2.88
CA VAL A 385 3.47 2.42 -3.95
C VAL A 385 4.13 3.74 -3.59
N LEU A 386 3.86 4.29 -2.40
CA LEU A 386 4.47 5.56 -1.98
C LEU A 386 6.00 5.45 -1.91
N LYS A 387 6.52 4.36 -1.34
CA LYS A 387 7.94 4.05 -1.20
C LYS A 387 8.69 4.01 -2.54
N THR A 388 8.02 3.74 -3.66
CA THR A 388 8.69 3.57 -4.96
C THR A 388 8.35 4.67 -5.95
N VAL A 389 7.12 5.19 -5.93
CA VAL A 389 6.67 6.29 -6.79
C VAL A 389 7.41 7.59 -6.44
N THR A 390 7.58 7.86 -5.15
CA THR A 390 8.25 9.08 -4.64
C THR A 390 9.73 9.18 -4.99
N LEU A 391 10.35 8.13 -5.54
CA LEU A 391 11.70 8.23 -6.13
C LEU A 391 11.74 9.19 -7.33
N THR A 392 10.59 9.50 -7.94
CA THR A 392 10.52 10.31 -9.17
C THR A 392 9.30 11.21 -9.25
N HIS A 393 8.21 10.88 -8.55
CA HIS A 393 6.96 11.61 -8.61
C HIS A 393 6.44 11.75 -7.17
N ALA A 394 6.39 12.98 -6.68
CA ALA A 394 5.81 13.30 -5.37
C ALA A 394 4.55 14.17 -5.46
N HIS A 395 4.12 14.53 -6.68
CA HIS A 395 2.87 15.25 -6.85
C HIS A 395 1.67 14.35 -6.47
N PRO A 396 0.70 14.83 -5.68
CA PRO A 396 -0.41 14.01 -5.20
C PRO A 396 -1.22 13.32 -6.31
N ASP A 397 -1.44 13.99 -7.45
CA ASP A 397 -2.16 13.38 -8.58
C ASP A 397 -1.45 12.15 -9.15
N ALA A 398 -0.12 12.18 -9.26
CA ALA A 398 0.67 11.07 -9.79
C ALA A 398 0.71 9.90 -8.79
N VAL A 399 0.88 10.21 -7.51
CA VAL A 399 0.83 9.20 -6.43
C VAL A 399 -0.55 8.55 -6.36
N MET A 400 -1.63 9.34 -6.41
CA MET A 400 -3.00 8.83 -6.39
C MET A 400 -3.30 7.97 -7.62
N ALA A 401 -2.90 8.39 -8.82
CA ALA A 401 -3.08 7.59 -10.03
C ALA A 401 -2.37 6.23 -9.91
N ALA A 402 -1.14 6.22 -9.39
CA ALA A 402 -0.37 4.98 -9.18
C ALA A 402 -1.00 4.07 -8.11
N LEU A 403 -1.57 4.63 -7.04
CA LEU A 403 -2.30 3.89 -6.00
C LEU A 403 -3.57 3.24 -6.57
N VAL A 404 -4.42 4.02 -7.24
CA VAL A 404 -5.68 3.55 -7.84
C VAL A 404 -5.40 2.47 -8.88
N PHE A 405 -4.41 2.67 -9.73
CA PHE A 405 -3.99 1.68 -10.72
C PHE A 405 -3.48 0.38 -10.07
N ALA A 406 -2.59 0.46 -9.09
CA ALA A 406 -2.04 -0.72 -8.44
C ALA A 406 -3.12 -1.52 -7.67
N ILE A 407 -4.08 -0.83 -7.05
CA ILE A 407 -5.26 -1.48 -6.41
C ILE A 407 -6.08 -2.22 -7.46
N ALA A 408 -6.38 -1.58 -8.60
CA ALA A 408 -7.13 -2.21 -9.68
C ALA A 408 -6.39 -3.46 -10.23
N VAL A 409 -5.07 -3.39 -10.40
CA VAL A 409 -4.24 -4.52 -10.80
C VAL A 409 -4.29 -5.65 -9.74
N SER A 410 -4.22 -5.32 -8.45
CA SER A 410 -4.30 -6.29 -7.35
C SER A 410 -5.61 -7.08 -7.36
N HIS A 411 -6.73 -6.39 -7.54
CA HIS A 411 -8.04 -7.03 -7.75
C HIS A 411 -8.07 -7.90 -8.99
N ALA A 412 -7.58 -7.39 -10.12
CA ALA A 412 -7.57 -8.13 -11.37
C ALA A 412 -6.76 -9.44 -11.27
N VAL A 413 -5.59 -9.40 -10.63
CA VAL A 413 -4.73 -10.59 -10.40
C VAL A 413 -5.37 -11.58 -9.43
N ALA A 414 -6.13 -11.10 -8.44
CA ALA A 414 -6.88 -11.95 -7.53
C ALA A 414 -8.12 -12.61 -8.17
N GLY A 415 -8.48 -12.20 -9.39
CA GLY A 415 -9.64 -12.70 -10.11
C GLY A 415 -10.95 -11.99 -9.75
N ASP A 416 -10.87 -10.85 -9.07
CA ASP A 416 -12.02 -10.01 -8.76
C ASP A 416 -12.52 -9.25 -9.99
N SER A 417 -13.72 -8.68 -9.90
CA SER A 417 -14.30 -7.87 -10.98
C SER A 417 -13.82 -6.41 -10.93
N PRO A 418 -13.93 -5.65 -12.04
CA PRO A 418 -13.74 -4.20 -12.01
C PRO A 418 -14.63 -3.47 -10.99
N CYS A 419 -15.82 -4.00 -10.69
CA CYS A 419 -16.71 -3.45 -9.67
C CYS A 419 -16.12 -3.56 -8.26
N ASP A 420 -15.44 -4.67 -7.95
CA ASP A 420 -14.79 -4.87 -6.65
C ASP A 420 -13.62 -3.91 -6.47
N ALA A 421 -12.80 -3.73 -7.53
CA ALA A 421 -11.73 -2.74 -7.53
C ALA A 421 -12.24 -1.32 -7.26
N LEU A 422 -13.29 -0.90 -7.97
CA LEU A 422 -13.92 0.41 -7.78
C LEU A 422 -14.53 0.57 -6.39
N HIS A 423 -15.11 -0.50 -5.84
CA HIS A 423 -15.63 -0.50 -4.47
C HIS A 423 -14.51 -0.27 -3.45
N THR A 424 -13.38 -0.96 -3.60
CA THR A 424 -12.21 -0.78 -2.73
C THR A 424 -11.62 0.63 -2.84
N ILE A 425 -11.45 1.15 -4.06
CA ILE A 425 -10.95 2.53 -4.27
C ILE A 425 -11.84 3.55 -3.56
N ARG A 426 -13.17 3.42 -3.70
CA ARG A 426 -14.12 4.32 -3.06
C ARG A 426 -14.14 4.20 -1.53
N THR A 427 -14.07 2.99 -0.99
CA THR A 427 -14.10 2.78 0.47
C THR A 427 -12.78 3.17 1.13
N ALA A 428 -11.65 3.03 0.44
CA ALA A 428 -10.33 3.43 0.91
C ALA A 428 -9.99 4.90 0.63
N LEU A 429 -10.84 5.67 -0.07
CA LEU A 429 -10.52 7.01 -0.59
C LEU A 429 -9.90 7.94 0.46
N SER A 430 -10.53 8.07 1.63
CA SER A 430 -10.03 8.92 2.72
C SER A 430 -8.63 8.50 3.20
N HIS A 431 -8.30 7.21 3.17
CA HIS A 431 -6.98 6.70 3.51
C HIS A 431 -5.97 6.98 2.38
N LEU A 432 -6.35 6.75 1.13
CA LEU A 432 -5.50 7.02 -0.04
C LEU A 432 -5.14 8.50 -0.16
N VAL A 433 -6.09 9.41 0.10
CA VAL A 433 -5.83 10.87 0.09
C VAL A 433 -4.80 11.25 1.16
N ARG A 434 -4.86 10.62 2.34
CA ARG A 434 -3.84 10.84 3.39
C ARG A 434 -2.48 10.31 2.98
N LEU A 435 -2.41 9.16 2.32
CA LEU A 435 -1.15 8.58 1.83
C LEU A 435 -0.53 9.41 0.70
N ALA A 436 -1.34 9.82 -0.26
CA ALA A 436 -0.88 10.60 -1.42
C ALA A 436 -0.63 12.09 -1.11
N GLY A 437 -1.10 12.58 0.06
CA GLY A 437 -1.05 14.01 0.39
C GLY A 437 -2.01 14.86 -0.45
N GLY A 438 -3.08 14.27 -1.01
CA GLY A 438 -4.02 14.94 -1.93
C GLY A 438 -4.51 14.00 -3.04
N GLY A 439 -4.75 14.56 -4.23
CA GLY A 439 -5.09 13.79 -5.43
C GLY A 439 -6.52 13.22 -5.47
N GLN A 440 -7.41 13.63 -4.55
CA GLN A 440 -8.78 13.12 -4.45
C GLN A 440 -9.53 13.15 -5.79
N ALA A 441 -9.40 14.24 -6.55
CA ALA A 441 -10.04 14.40 -7.85
C ALA A 441 -9.64 13.29 -8.87
N VAL A 442 -8.44 12.74 -8.77
CA VAL A 442 -8.00 11.63 -9.64
C VAL A 442 -8.77 10.36 -9.33
N ALA A 443 -8.89 10.00 -8.05
CA ALA A 443 -9.63 8.80 -7.65
C ALA A 443 -11.14 8.95 -7.93
N GLU A 444 -11.70 10.14 -7.70
CA GLU A 444 -13.10 10.45 -8.02
C GLU A 444 -13.36 10.38 -9.52
N ALA A 445 -12.50 10.96 -10.36
CA ALA A 445 -12.62 10.90 -11.81
C ALA A 445 -12.58 9.45 -12.34
N VAL A 446 -11.71 8.59 -11.78
CA VAL A 446 -11.71 7.16 -12.11
C VAL A 446 -13.05 6.52 -11.76
N VAL A 447 -13.56 6.74 -10.54
CA VAL A 447 -14.83 6.13 -10.10
C VAL A 447 -16.02 6.63 -10.93
N GLU A 448 -16.09 7.93 -11.18
CA GLU A 448 -17.15 8.57 -11.95
C GLU A 448 -17.16 8.06 -13.39
N HIS A 449 -16.04 8.17 -14.10
CA HIS A 449 -15.98 7.83 -15.52
C HIS A 449 -16.01 6.31 -15.76
N SER A 450 -15.52 5.48 -14.83
CA SER A 450 -15.75 4.03 -14.92
C SER A 450 -17.20 3.64 -14.68
N THR A 451 -17.95 4.39 -13.86
CA THR A 451 -19.39 4.13 -13.66
C THR A 451 -20.16 4.47 -14.94
N ARG A 452 -19.89 5.64 -15.53
CA ARG A 452 -20.47 6.06 -16.80
C ARG A 452 -20.05 5.15 -17.97
N GLY A 453 -18.80 4.70 -17.97
CA GLY A 453 -18.25 3.81 -18.99
C GLY A 453 -18.92 2.44 -19.06
N LYS A 454 -19.57 1.97 -17.99
CA LYS A 454 -20.35 0.71 -18.01
C LYS A 454 -21.59 0.79 -18.89
N GLU A 455 -22.09 1.99 -19.18
CA GLU A 455 -23.27 2.20 -20.00
C GLU A 455 -22.95 2.18 -21.50
N THR A 456 -21.67 2.24 -21.87
CA THR A 456 -21.23 2.19 -23.27
C THR A 456 -20.62 0.84 -23.61
N THR A 457 -21.06 0.25 -24.72
CA THR A 457 -20.46 -0.93 -25.33
C THR A 457 -19.44 -0.57 -26.42
N SER A 458 -19.28 0.73 -26.72
CA SER A 458 -18.39 1.22 -27.77
C SER A 458 -17.11 1.79 -27.17
N ALA A 459 -15.96 1.19 -27.56
CA ALA A 459 -14.64 1.68 -27.20
C ALA A 459 -14.39 3.10 -27.74
N SER A 460 -14.82 3.38 -28.97
CA SER A 460 -14.72 4.72 -29.55
C SER A 460 -15.48 5.75 -28.72
N ALA A 461 -16.74 5.47 -28.38
CA ALA A 461 -17.56 6.41 -27.62
C ALA A 461 -16.99 6.67 -26.21
N LEU A 462 -16.49 5.63 -25.54
CA LEU A 462 -15.86 5.77 -24.23
C LEU A 462 -14.59 6.62 -24.31
N ALA A 463 -13.76 6.34 -25.30
CA ALA A 463 -12.48 7.00 -25.42
C ALA A 463 -12.63 8.46 -25.89
N ASP A 464 -13.66 8.79 -26.69
CA ASP A 464 -14.03 10.17 -27.05
C ASP A 464 -14.54 10.96 -25.85
N HIS A 465 -15.37 10.32 -25.00
CA HIS A 465 -15.80 10.89 -23.72
C HIS A 465 -14.60 11.20 -22.83
N LEU A 466 -13.64 10.27 -22.70
CA LEU A 466 -12.46 10.47 -21.87
C LEU A 466 -11.53 11.58 -22.39
N GLU A 467 -11.35 11.67 -23.71
CA GLU A 467 -10.59 12.77 -24.32
C GLU A 467 -11.19 14.14 -23.98
N GLN A 468 -12.53 14.25 -24.03
CA GLN A 468 -13.23 15.50 -23.70
C GLN A 468 -13.26 15.79 -22.20
N ALA A 469 -13.44 14.77 -21.36
CA ALA A 469 -13.66 14.93 -19.92
C ALA A 469 -12.36 15.11 -19.12
N VAL A 470 -11.31 14.34 -19.44
CA VAL A 470 -10.05 14.32 -18.66
C VAL A 470 -8.81 14.60 -19.50
N GLY A 471 -8.90 14.42 -20.81
CA GLY A 471 -7.78 14.55 -21.74
C GLY A 471 -6.83 13.34 -21.71
N MET A 472 -5.95 13.25 -22.72
CA MET A 472 -4.98 12.17 -22.88
C MET A 472 -3.53 12.67 -22.97
N GLY A 473 -3.21 13.81 -22.33
CA GLY A 473 -1.84 14.32 -22.25
C GLY A 473 -1.03 13.67 -21.11
N VAL A 474 0.28 13.95 -21.07
CA VAL A 474 1.29 13.34 -20.15
C VAL A 474 1.01 13.47 -18.63
N LYS A 475 0.03 14.28 -18.22
CA LYS A 475 -0.31 14.50 -16.81
C LYS A 475 -1.04 13.28 -16.25
N ALA A 476 -0.70 12.86 -15.04
CA ALA A 476 -1.33 11.71 -14.40
C ALA A 476 -2.86 11.85 -14.28
N ARG A 477 -3.34 13.06 -13.96
CA ARG A 477 -4.79 13.37 -13.90
C ARG A 477 -5.53 13.23 -15.24
N SER A 478 -4.80 13.10 -16.34
CA SER A 478 -5.32 12.95 -17.71
C SER A 478 -5.07 11.52 -18.19
N SER A 479 -3.89 11.24 -18.74
CA SER A 479 -3.58 9.95 -19.39
C SER A 479 -3.74 8.74 -18.47
N ALA A 480 -3.32 8.83 -17.20
CA ALA A 480 -3.47 7.70 -16.28
C ALA A 480 -4.95 7.43 -15.94
N VAL A 481 -5.75 8.48 -15.72
CA VAL A 481 -7.20 8.33 -15.50
C VAL A 481 -7.86 7.68 -16.71
N ALA A 482 -7.56 8.15 -17.93
CA ALA A 482 -8.10 7.57 -19.16
C ALA A 482 -7.72 6.09 -19.31
N GLY A 483 -6.45 5.73 -19.13
CA GLY A 483 -5.98 4.35 -19.21
C GLY A 483 -6.63 3.43 -18.17
N ILE A 484 -6.77 3.89 -16.92
CA ILE A 484 -7.43 3.13 -15.85
C ILE A 484 -8.90 2.89 -16.17
N VAL A 485 -9.63 3.92 -16.62
CA VAL A 485 -11.06 3.82 -16.94
C VAL A 485 -11.28 2.87 -18.12
N LEU A 486 -10.47 2.97 -19.18
CA LEU A 486 -10.50 2.03 -20.29
C LEU A 486 -10.21 0.60 -19.82
N GLY A 487 -9.23 0.40 -18.94
CA GLY A 487 -8.88 -0.92 -18.41
C GLY A 487 -9.99 -1.56 -17.57
N LEU A 488 -10.74 -0.74 -16.82
CA LEU A 488 -11.87 -1.17 -16.01
C LEU A 488 -13.16 -1.40 -16.81
N SER A 489 -13.22 -0.96 -18.07
CA SER A 489 -14.40 -1.13 -18.94
C SER A 489 -14.65 -2.58 -19.36
N GLY A 490 -13.60 -3.41 -19.38
CA GLY A 490 -13.66 -4.79 -19.88
C GLY A 490 -13.70 -4.92 -21.41
N LEU A 491 -13.57 -3.80 -22.14
CA LEU A 491 -13.51 -3.76 -23.60
C LEU A 491 -12.17 -4.31 -24.12
N PRO A 492 -12.18 -5.03 -25.25
CA PRO A 492 -11.00 -5.77 -25.70
C PRO A 492 -10.00 -4.89 -26.46
N PRO A 493 -8.71 -5.28 -26.50
CA PRO A 493 -7.66 -4.44 -27.09
C PRO A 493 -7.93 -4.09 -28.55
N GLN A 494 -8.46 -5.02 -29.32
CA GLN A 494 -8.82 -4.82 -30.73
C GLN A 494 -9.91 -3.76 -30.96
N ASP A 495 -10.65 -3.36 -29.93
CA ASP A 495 -11.60 -2.26 -30.01
C ASP A 495 -10.98 -0.98 -29.44
N VAL A 496 -10.30 -1.10 -28.29
CA VAL A 496 -9.76 0.04 -27.55
C VAL A 496 -8.56 0.65 -28.24
N LEU A 497 -7.50 -0.11 -28.55
CA LEU A 497 -6.30 0.45 -29.16
C LEU A 497 -6.61 1.10 -30.53
N PRO A 498 -7.42 0.47 -31.40
CA PRO A 498 -7.96 1.10 -32.61
C PRO A 498 -8.67 2.43 -32.40
N SER A 499 -9.47 2.52 -31.34
CA SER A 499 -10.16 3.76 -31.01
C SER A 499 -9.24 4.88 -30.54
N LEU A 500 -8.03 4.57 -30.03
CA LEU A 500 -7.03 5.57 -29.66
C LEU A 500 -6.43 6.29 -30.88
N PHE A 501 -6.45 5.67 -32.06
CA PHE A 501 -5.84 6.22 -33.27
C PHE A 501 -6.64 7.33 -33.95
N ARG A 502 -7.97 7.34 -33.83
CA ARG A 502 -8.85 8.26 -34.58
C ARG A 502 -8.83 9.71 -34.08
N ARG A 503 -7.94 10.03 -33.13
CA ARG A 503 -7.92 11.30 -32.39
C ARG A 503 -7.05 12.35 -33.06
N GLN A 504 -7.45 13.62 -32.93
CA GLN A 504 -6.87 14.74 -33.68
C GLN A 504 -5.75 15.49 -32.93
N GLY A 505 -5.50 15.20 -31.65
CA GLY A 505 -4.51 15.91 -30.84
C GLY A 505 -3.27 15.07 -30.48
N PRO A 506 -2.09 15.70 -30.28
CA PRO A 506 -0.95 15.03 -29.69
C PRO A 506 -1.26 14.66 -28.23
N GLY A 507 -1.38 13.36 -27.97
CA GLY A 507 -1.54 12.78 -26.63
C GLY A 507 -0.35 11.89 -26.25
N ASP A 508 -0.39 11.36 -25.04
CA ASP A 508 0.56 10.41 -24.45
C ASP A 508 -0.03 9.00 -24.55
N LEU A 509 -0.16 8.52 -25.78
CA LEU A 509 -1.03 7.38 -26.09
C LEU A 509 -0.38 6.04 -25.74
N ASP A 510 0.95 5.96 -25.75
CA ASP A 510 1.71 4.81 -25.28
C ASP A 510 1.43 4.52 -23.80
N SER A 511 1.51 5.52 -22.92
CA SER A 511 1.22 5.33 -21.51
C SER A 511 -0.26 5.04 -21.23
N VAL A 512 -1.20 5.71 -21.94
CA VAL A 512 -2.64 5.38 -21.84
C VAL A 512 -2.87 3.91 -22.21
N ALA A 513 -2.32 3.47 -23.34
CA ALA A 513 -2.45 2.13 -23.86
C ALA A 513 -1.77 1.09 -22.95
N ALA A 514 -0.62 1.40 -22.37
CA ALA A 514 0.10 0.54 -21.42
C ALA A 514 -0.69 0.30 -20.14
N VAL A 515 -1.22 1.37 -19.52
CA VAL A 515 -2.08 1.28 -18.32
C VAL A 515 -3.36 0.50 -18.63
N TYR A 516 -4.01 0.80 -19.76
CA TYR A 516 -5.15 0.04 -20.25
C TYR A 516 -4.82 -1.45 -20.40
N GLY A 517 -3.77 -1.77 -21.14
CA GLY A 517 -3.38 -3.13 -21.48
C GLY A 517 -3.03 -3.96 -20.25
N ALA A 518 -2.39 -3.35 -19.25
CA ALA A 518 -2.09 -4.01 -17.98
C ALA A 518 -3.36 -4.51 -17.28
N LEU A 519 -4.40 -3.66 -17.19
CA LEU A 519 -5.67 -4.02 -16.54
C LEU A 519 -6.49 -4.97 -17.42
N ALA A 520 -6.60 -4.71 -18.72
CA ALA A 520 -7.32 -5.58 -19.65
C ALA A 520 -6.76 -7.00 -19.61
N GLY A 521 -5.43 -7.15 -19.63
CA GLY A 521 -4.77 -8.44 -19.54
C GLY A 521 -4.90 -9.12 -18.18
N ALA A 522 -4.87 -8.35 -17.08
CA ALA A 522 -5.06 -8.90 -15.74
C ALA A 522 -6.50 -9.38 -15.50
N PHE A 523 -7.51 -8.60 -15.90
CA PHE A 523 -8.92 -8.95 -15.70
C PHE A 523 -9.36 -10.08 -16.65
N ARG A 524 -8.89 -10.04 -17.90
CA ARG A 524 -9.31 -10.94 -18.98
C ARG A 524 -8.12 -11.47 -19.78
N PRO A 525 -7.35 -12.43 -19.26
CA PRO A 525 -6.13 -12.90 -19.93
C PRO A 525 -6.38 -13.48 -21.33
N GLU A 526 -7.60 -13.96 -21.60
CA GLU A 526 -7.99 -14.58 -22.88
C GLU A 526 -8.13 -13.60 -24.05
N ILE A 527 -8.26 -12.29 -23.79
CA ILE A 527 -8.44 -11.29 -24.86
C ILE A 527 -7.11 -10.69 -25.36
N ILE A 528 -5.98 -11.06 -24.73
CA ILE A 528 -4.66 -10.54 -25.11
C ILE A 528 -4.12 -11.34 -26.31
N PRO A 529 -3.82 -10.69 -27.46
CA PRO A 529 -3.32 -11.37 -28.64
C PRO A 529 -1.92 -11.98 -28.45
N ALA A 530 -1.86 -13.29 -28.19
CA ALA A 530 -0.60 -13.98 -27.89
C ALA A 530 0.47 -13.84 -28.99
N ALA A 531 0.07 -13.82 -30.27
CA ALA A 531 0.99 -13.67 -31.39
C ALA A 531 1.74 -12.31 -31.36
N TRP A 532 1.06 -11.25 -30.94
CA TRP A 532 1.67 -9.92 -30.81
C TRP A 532 2.61 -9.87 -29.60
N GLY A 533 2.21 -10.48 -28.49
CA GLY A 533 3.08 -10.67 -27.32
C GLY A 533 4.39 -11.41 -27.65
N ALA A 534 4.32 -12.46 -28.46
CA ALA A 534 5.49 -13.23 -28.86
C ALA A 534 6.51 -12.41 -29.67
N VAL A 535 6.04 -11.54 -30.58
CA VAL A 535 6.92 -10.62 -31.32
C VAL A 535 7.63 -9.65 -30.38
N ILE A 536 6.92 -9.14 -29.37
CA ILE A 536 7.50 -8.26 -28.34
C ILE A 536 8.56 -9.02 -27.51
N GLU A 537 8.28 -10.24 -27.05
CA GLU A 537 9.24 -11.06 -26.31
C GLU A 537 10.51 -11.30 -27.13
N GLN A 538 10.34 -11.71 -28.41
CA GLN A 538 11.44 -12.00 -29.31
C GLN A 538 12.30 -10.75 -29.60
N TYR A 539 11.67 -9.62 -29.92
CA TYR A 539 12.41 -8.39 -30.27
C TYR A 539 13.21 -7.84 -29.10
N ASN A 540 12.68 -7.92 -27.88
CA ASN A 540 13.31 -7.34 -26.70
C ASN A 540 14.15 -8.34 -25.89
N GLY A 541 14.16 -9.63 -26.26
CA GLY A 541 14.90 -10.66 -25.54
C GLY A 541 14.39 -10.87 -24.11
N ILE A 542 13.07 -10.78 -23.91
CA ILE A 542 12.43 -10.88 -22.59
C ILE A 542 11.51 -12.09 -22.51
N SER A 543 11.18 -12.51 -21.28
CA SER A 543 10.17 -13.54 -21.02
C SER A 543 9.15 -13.07 -19.98
N PHE A 544 7.92 -12.81 -20.41
CA PHE A 544 6.80 -12.46 -19.52
C PHE A 544 6.42 -13.65 -18.64
N THR A 545 6.53 -14.87 -19.18
CA THR A 545 6.32 -16.09 -18.38
C THR A 545 7.34 -16.20 -17.24
N GLY A 546 8.63 -16.02 -17.53
CA GLY A 546 9.68 -16.04 -16.51
C GLY A 546 9.48 -14.95 -15.44
N MET A 547 9.14 -13.73 -15.85
CA MET A 547 8.86 -12.65 -14.90
C MET A 547 7.61 -12.92 -14.04
N ALA A 548 6.52 -13.41 -14.63
CA ALA A 548 5.32 -13.76 -13.88
C ALA A 548 5.60 -14.83 -12.82
N HIS A 549 6.44 -15.83 -13.14
CA HIS A 549 6.89 -16.83 -12.17
C HIS A 549 7.68 -16.22 -11.02
N GLY A 550 8.67 -15.37 -11.31
CA GLY A 550 9.46 -14.69 -10.28
C GLY A 550 8.58 -13.84 -9.35
N ILE A 551 7.67 -13.04 -9.92
CA ILE A 551 6.76 -12.18 -9.15
C ILE A 551 5.83 -13.04 -8.29
N HIS A 552 5.30 -14.13 -8.84
CA HIS A 552 4.45 -15.06 -8.08
C HIS A 552 5.19 -15.74 -6.93
N GLN A 553 6.47 -16.07 -7.10
CA GLN A 553 7.31 -16.59 -6.02
C GLN A 553 7.42 -15.57 -4.87
N VAL A 554 7.70 -14.30 -5.18
CA VAL A 554 7.73 -13.22 -4.18
C VAL A 554 6.37 -13.05 -3.51
N ARG A 555 5.28 -12.95 -4.29
CA ARG A 555 3.90 -12.86 -3.79
C ARG A 555 3.53 -13.97 -2.82
N THR A 556 4.05 -15.18 -3.04
CA THR A 556 3.67 -16.36 -2.25
C THR A 556 4.66 -16.68 -1.13
N GLY A 557 5.80 -15.99 -1.06
CA GLY A 557 6.88 -16.30 -0.12
C GLY A 557 7.58 -17.63 -0.39
N ALA A 558 7.44 -18.18 -1.60
CA ALA A 558 8.05 -19.46 -1.98
C ALA A 558 9.50 -19.24 -2.41
N ALA A 559 10.46 -19.68 -1.59
CA ALA A 559 11.87 -19.69 -1.98
C ALA A 559 12.09 -20.61 -3.20
N SER A 560 12.99 -20.21 -4.10
CA SER A 560 13.47 -21.03 -5.21
C SER A 560 13.97 -22.36 -4.64
N ARG A 561 13.29 -23.47 -4.96
CA ARG A 561 13.75 -24.81 -4.59
C ARG A 561 14.93 -25.23 -5.44
#